data_AF-A0A7L4XXK9-F1
#
_entry.id   AF-A0A7L4XXK9-F1
#
_cell.length_a   1.000
_cell.length_b   1.000
_cell.length_c   1.000
_cell.angle_alpha   90.00
_cell.angle_beta   90.00
_cell.angle_gamma   90.00
#
_symmetry.space_group_name_H-M   'P 1'
#
loop_
_entity.id
_entity.type
_entity.pdbx_description
1 polymer ?
#
loop_
_entity_poly.entity_id
_entity_poly.type
_entity_poly.pdbx_seq_one_letter_code
_entity_poly.pdbx_strand_id
1 'polypeptide(L)'
;MPASRVLLWGGLAVAVGGAVLCFLGWYGVSGQRFAERQLPYLASCTVPGAALIVAGAVLVGAAGGIPVRREAPASSPSEDAPPPSSDEPPVRVPGGTLAHRPDCPLVAGRPEAVPVGDEQLDPCPVCEPWPR
;
A
#
# COMPACT_ATOMS: atom_id res chain seq x y z
N MET A 1 10.67 15.22 -20.11
CA MET A 1 9.90 16.39 -19.61
C MET A 1 10.80 17.32 -18.81
N PRO A 2 10.96 18.60 -19.18
CA PRO A 2 11.84 19.54 -18.48
C PRO A 2 11.48 19.70 -16.99
N ALA A 3 10.19 19.63 -16.65
CA ALA A 3 9.71 19.68 -15.26
C ALA A 3 10.32 18.60 -14.35
N SER A 4 10.43 17.35 -14.82
CA SER A 4 11.04 16.25 -14.05
C SER A 4 12.50 16.52 -13.68
N ARG A 5 13.26 17.14 -14.59
CA ARG A 5 14.66 17.53 -14.34
C ARG A 5 14.73 18.67 -13.32
N VAL A 6 13.83 19.65 -13.41
CA VAL A 6 13.75 20.76 -12.43
C VAL A 6 13.42 20.23 -11.04
N LEU A 7 12.45 19.30 -10.92
CA LEU A 7 12.09 18.65 -9.66
C LEU A 7 13.26 17.82 -9.08
N LEU A 8 13.97 17.07 -9.92
CA LEU A 8 15.12 16.27 -9.50
C LEU A 8 16.27 17.15 -8.98
N TRP A 9 16.72 18.12 -9.79
CA TRP A 9 17.84 18.99 -9.43
C TRP A 9 17.48 19.93 -8.28
N GLY A 10 16.26 20.48 -8.28
CA GLY A 10 15.73 21.28 -7.18
C GLY A 10 15.65 20.49 -5.88
N GLY A 11 15.09 19.27 -5.92
CA GLY A 11 15.01 18.38 -4.77
C GLY A 11 16.37 18.00 -4.20
N LEU A 12 17.34 17.68 -5.07
CA LEU A 12 18.71 17.38 -4.66
C LEU A 12 19.38 18.60 -4.02
N ALA A 13 19.25 19.79 -4.61
CA ALA A 13 19.80 21.03 -4.06
C ALA A 13 19.21 21.35 -2.67
N VAL A 14 17.90 21.18 -2.51
CA VAL A 14 17.20 21.37 -1.23
C VAL A 14 17.69 20.37 -0.17
N ALA A 15 17.83 19.09 -0.53
CA ALA A 15 18.31 18.06 0.39
C ALA A 15 19.77 18.31 0.82
N VAL A 16 20.65 18.68 -0.12
CA VAL A 16 22.05 19.04 0.18
C VAL A 16 22.10 20.27 1.07
N GLY A 17 21.29 21.30 0.81
CA GLY A 17 21.20 22.48 1.66
C GLY A 17 20.81 22.12 3.10
N GLY A 18 19.81 21.24 3.27
CA GLY A 18 19.42 20.72 4.59
C GLY A 18 20.53 19.95 5.30
N ALA A 19 21.27 19.10 4.58
CA ALA A 19 22.41 18.36 5.12
C ALA A 19 23.56 19.28 5.56
N VAL A 20 23.86 20.31 4.78
CA VAL A 20 24.85 21.34 5.14
C VAL A 20 24.42 22.08 6.39
N LEU A 21 23.13 22.45 6.51
CA LEU A 21 22.62 23.13 7.70
C LEU A 21 22.75 22.26 8.95
N CYS A 22 22.40 20.97 8.86
CA CYS A 22 22.60 20.00 9.94
C CYS A 22 24.09 19.90 10.33
N PHE A 23 24.99 19.80 9.35
CA PHE A 23 26.43 19.72 9.59
C PHE A 23 26.96 20.96 10.31
N LEU A 24 26.57 22.16 9.85
CA LEU A 24 26.96 23.42 10.49
C LEU A 24 26.42 23.53 11.93
N GLY A 25 25.19 23.07 12.17
CA GLY A 25 24.62 23.01 13.51
C GLY A 25 25.45 22.16 14.46
N TRP A 26 25.78 20.94 14.05
CA TRP A 26 26.61 20.03 14.84
C TRP A 26 28.06 20.52 15.01
N TYR A 27 28.62 21.14 13.97
CA TYR A 27 29.91 21.79 14.06
C TYR A 27 29.90 22.92 15.10
N GLY A 28 28.85 23.76 15.12
CA GLY A 28 28.68 24.82 16.13
C GLY A 28 28.57 24.27 17.55
N VAL A 29 27.82 23.19 17.74
CA VAL A 29 27.69 22.48 19.03
C VAL A 29 29.05 22.00 19.55
N SER A 30 29.93 21.50 18.66
CA SER A 30 31.25 20.99 19.03
C SER A 30 32.18 22.04 19.67
N GLY A 31 31.95 23.33 19.38
CA GLY A 31 32.70 24.44 19.95
C GLY A 31 32.19 24.91 21.32
N GLN A 32 31.03 24.42 21.77
CA GLN A 32 30.39 24.87 23.00
C GLN A 32 30.61 23.89 24.16
N ARG A 33 31.09 24.40 25.29
CA ARG A 33 31.32 23.59 26.50
C ARG A 33 30.09 23.43 27.39
N PHE A 34 29.13 24.34 27.28
CA PHE A 34 27.91 24.33 28.09
C PHE A 34 26.71 23.93 27.23
N ALA A 35 25.93 22.95 27.70
CA ALA A 35 24.76 22.45 26.99
C ALA A 35 23.69 23.54 26.75
N GLU A 36 23.55 24.49 27.67
CA GLU A 36 22.69 25.67 27.53
C GLU A 36 22.99 26.49 26.27
N ARG A 37 24.27 26.56 25.86
CA ARG A 37 24.69 27.27 24.64
C ARG A 37 24.56 26.40 23.38
N GLN A 38 24.33 25.09 23.52
CA GLN A 38 24.15 24.15 22.40
C GLN A 38 22.70 24.15 21.89
N LEU A 39 21.71 24.34 22.76
CA LEU A 39 20.28 24.31 22.41
C LEU A 39 19.92 25.25 21.24
N PRO A 40 20.42 26.50 21.18
CA PRO A 40 20.10 27.41 20.07
C PRO A 40 20.62 26.90 18.72
N TYR A 41 21.80 26.26 18.68
CA TYR A 41 22.35 25.70 17.44
C TYR A 41 21.52 24.53 16.95
N LEU A 42 21.11 23.62 17.84
CA LEU A 42 20.24 22.51 17.44
C LEU A 42 18.89 23.01 16.93
N ALA A 43 18.22 23.90 17.67
CA ALA A 43 16.92 24.43 17.29
C ALA A 43 16.94 25.15 15.93
N SER A 44 17.99 25.94 15.66
CA SER A 44 18.11 26.74 14.43
C SER A 44 18.63 25.96 13.22
N CYS A 45 19.31 24.82 13.43
CA CYS A 45 20.02 24.12 12.36
C CYS A 45 19.43 22.75 12.04
N THR A 46 19.14 21.92 13.05
CA THR A 46 18.77 20.52 12.82
C THR A 46 17.30 20.35 12.48
N VAL A 47 16.39 21.06 13.16
CA VAL A 47 14.95 21.02 12.83
C VAL A 47 14.68 21.52 11.40
N PRO A 48 15.11 22.73 11.00
CA PRO A 48 14.94 23.17 9.62
C PRO A 48 15.76 22.35 8.62
N GLY A 49 16.96 21.89 9.00
CA GLY A 49 17.81 21.06 8.13
C GLY A 49 17.16 19.70 7.81
N ALA A 50 16.59 19.03 8.81
CA ALA A 50 15.83 17.81 8.64
C ALA A 50 14.57 18.03 7.77
N ALA A 51 13.85 19.14 7.98
CA ALA A 51 12.69 19.48 7.16
C ALA A 51 13.06 19.66 5.68
N LEU A 52 14.19 20.33 5.39
CA LEU A 52 14.70 20.48 4.02
C LEU A 52 15.12 19.14 3.41
N ILE A 53 15.79 18.26 4.18
CA ILE A 53 16.15 16.91 3.70
C ILE A 53 14.90 16.12 3.30
N VAL A 54 13.85 16.13 4.13
CA VAL A 54 12.59 15.44 3.85
C VAL A 54 11.91 16.03 2.61
N ALA A 55 11.78 17.36 2.54
CA ALA A 55 11.18 18.02 1.38
C ALA A 55 11.94 17.73 0.08
N GLY A 56 13.28 17.77 0.12
CA GLY A 56 14.14 17.43 -1.01
C GLY A 56 13.97 15.97 -1.47
N ALA A 57 13.91 15.03 -0.53
CA ALA A 57 13.67 13.61 -0.83
C ALA A 57 12.30 13.38 -1.49
N VAL A 58 11.25 14.07 -1.02
CA VAL A 58 9.91 14.02 -1.64
C VAL A 58 9.94 14.53 -3.08
N LEU A 59 10.62 15.66 -3.34
CA LEU A 59 10.75 16.22 -4.69
C LEU A 59 11.52 15.29 -5.64
N VAL A 60 12.60 14.66 -5.16
CA VAL A 60 13.36 13.66 -5.92
C VAL A 60 12.50 12.43 -6.22
N GLY A 61 11.73 11.93 -5.25
CA GLY A 61 10.81 10.80 -5.44
C GLY A 61 9.69 11.12 -6.43
N ALA A 62 9.14 12.32 -6.38
CA ALA A 62 8.16 12.81 -7.33
C ALA A 62 8.74 12.93 -8.76
N ALA A 63 10.02 13.32 -8.89
CA ALA A 63 10.71 13.39 -10.18
C ALA A 63 10.99 12.00 -10.79
N GLY A 64 11.32 11.02 -9.95
CA GLY A 64 11.64 9.65 -10.36
C GLY A 64 10.43 8.75 -10.59
N GLY A 65 9.22 9.21 -10.26
CA GLY A 65 8.00 8.42 -10.37
C GLY A 65 8.07 7.17 -9.50
N ILE A 66 8.39 7.31 -8.21
CA ILE A 66 8.38 6.18 -7.27
C ILE A 66 7.04 5.46 -7.44
N PRO A 67 7.04 4.17 -7.82
CA PRO A 67 5.81 3.41 -7.97
C PRO A 67 5.21 3.22 -6.58
N VAL A 68 4.36 4.15 -6.17
CA VAL A 68 3.44 3.92 -5.06
C VAL A 68 2.54 2.81 -5.55
N ARG A 69 2.71 1.60 -5.00
CA ARG A 69 1.70 0.56 -5.13
C ARG A 69 0.43 1.15 -4.51
N ARG A 70 -0.43 1.70 -5.37
CA ARG A 70 -1.79 1.99 -4.98
C ARG A 70 -2.39 0.63 -4.66
N GLU A 71 -2.70 0.41 -3.39
CA GLU A 71 -3.72 -0.55 -3.05
C GLU A 71 -4.94 -0.12 -3.89
N ALA A 72 -5.37 -1.00 -4.80
CA ALA A 72 -6.53 -0.69 -5.63
C ALA A 72 -7.67 -0.36 -4.66
N PRO A 73 -8.37 0.78 -4.81
CA PRO A 73 -9.59 0.98 -4.06
C PRO A 73 -10.43 -0.26 -4.32
N ALA A 74 -10.78 -0.99 -3.25
CA ALA A 74 -11.68 -2.13 -3.35
C ALA A 74 -12.84 -1.65 -4.21
N SER A 75 -12.96 -2.23 -5.40
CA SER A 75 -14.00 -1.86 -6.33
C SER A 75 -15.29 -2.04 -5.56
N SER A 76 -16.00 -0.95 -5.30
CA SER A 76 -17.40 -1.03 -4.90
C SER A 76 -18.03 -1.99 -5.91
N PRO A 77 -18.67 -3.09 -5.49
CA PRO A 77 -19.35 -3.96 -6.43
C PRO A 77 -20.26 -3.07 -7.27
N SER A 78 -20.07 -3.06 -8.58
CA SER A 78 -20.98 -2.36 -9.49
C SER A 78 -22.36 -2.98 -9.26
N GLU A 79 -23.32 -2.18 -8.81
CA GLU A 79 -24.72 -2.62 -8.55
C GLU A 79 -25.42 -3.18 -9.81
N ASP A 80 -24.79 -3.05 -10.99
CA ASP A 80 -25.26 -3.56 -12.27
C ASP A 80 -24.45 -4.75 -12.82
N ALA A 81 -23.54 -5.34 -12.05
CA ALA A 81 -23.04 -6.67 -12.40
C ALA A 81 -24.19 -7.66 -12.13
N PRO A 82 -24.64 -8.48 -13.11
CA PRO A 82 -25.57 -9.56 -12.82
C PRO A 82 -24.94 -10.36 -11.66
N PRO A 83 -25.74 -10.74 -10.64
CA PRO A 83 -25.21 -11.55 -9.55
C PRO A 83 -24.45 -12.69 -10.21
N PRO A 84 -23.24 -13.03 -9.74
CA PRO A 84 -22.63 -14.23 -10.23
C PRO A 84 -23.69 -15.30 -9.92
N SER A 85 -24.28 -15.85 -10.96
CA SER A 85 -25.22 -16.95 -10.92
C SER A 85 -24.69 -17.83 -12.03
N SER A 86 -23.95 -18.84 -11.62
CA SER A 86 -23.49 -19.87 -12.53
C SER A 86 -24.64 -20.85 -12.56
N ASP A 87 -25.27 -21.02 -13.72
CA ASP A 87 -26.28 -22.06 -13.95
C ASP A 87 -25.64 -23.47 -13.99
N GLU A 88 -24.33 -23.56 -13.71
CA GLU A 88 -23.58 -24.79 -13.62
C GLU A 88 -23.92 -25.56 -12.33
N PRO A 89 -23.92 -26.91 -12.37
CA PRO A 89 -24.26 -27.74 -11.22
C PRO A 89 -23.35 -27.45 -10.01
N PRO A 90 -23.89 -27.49 -8.78
CA PRO A 90 -23.11 -27.27 -7.58
C PRO A 90 -22.01 -28.31 -7.41
N VAL A 91 -20.91 -27.89 -6.79
CA VAL A 91 -19.71 -28.69 -6.55
C VAL A 91 -19.44 -28.88 -5.07
N ARG A 92 -18.68 -29.92 -4.73
CA ARG A 92 -18.20 -30.21 -3.38
C ARG A 92 -16.73 -30.55 -3.40
N VAL A 93 -16.07 -30.31 -2.27
CA VAL A 93 -14.72 -30.85 -2.03
C VAL A 93 -14.87 -32.27 -1.44
N PRO A 94 -14.09 -33.27 -1.90
CA PRO A 94 -14.11 -34.61 -1.32
C PRO A 94 -13.88 -34.58 0.19
N GLY A 95 -14.78 -35.20 0.95
CA GLY A 95 -14.76 -35.20 2.42
C GLY A 95 -15.38 -33.95 3.08
N GLY A 96 -15.82 -32.97 2.29
CA GLY A 96 -16.61 -31.83 2.77
C GLY A 96 -18.10 -32.15 2.91
N THR A 97 -18.78 -31.43 3.80
CA THR A 97 -20.22 -31.58 4.07
C THR A 97 -21.08 -30.50 3.41
N LEU A 98 -20.46 -29.61 2.62
CA LEU A 98 -21.12 -28.44 2.04
C LEU A 98 -21.16 -28.51 0.51
N ALA A 99 -22.28 -28.09 -0.05
CA ALA A 99 -22.40 -27.76 -1.47
C ALA A 99 -21.92 -26.33 -1.69
N HIS A 100 -21.12 -26.12 -2.74
CA HIS A 100 -20.59 -24.84 -3.16
C HIS A 100 -21.07 -24.50 -4.56
N ARG A 101 -21.20 -23.21 -4.84
CA ARG A 101 -21.34 -22.73 -6.21
C ARG A 101 -20.00 -22.88 -6.97
N PRO A 102 -19.98 -23.16 -8.28
CA PRO A 102 -18.72 -23.43 -9.01
C PRO A 102 -17.67 -22.32 -8.97
N ASP A 103 -18.12 -21.07 -8.80
CA ASP A 103 -17.29 -19.87 -8.67
C ASP A 103 -16.99 -19.48 -7.22
N CYS A 104 -17.36 -20.31 -6.24
CA CYS A 104 -17.11 -20.02 -4.83
C CYS A 104 -15.60 -19.89 -4.57
N PRO A 105 -15.13 -18.82 -3.89
CA PRO A 105 -13.71 -18.63 -3.62
C PRO A 105 -13.09 -19.74 -2.76
N LEU A 106 -13.91 -20.53 -2.05
CA LEU A 106 -13.44 -21.69 -1.26
C LEU A 106 -13.11 -22.92 -2.13
N VAL A 107 -13.71 -23.02 -3.32
CA VAL A 107 -13.40 -24.07 -4.31
C VAL A 107 -12.53 -23.55 -5.47
N ALA A 108 -12.35 -22.23 -5.57
CA ALA A 108 -11.42 -21.62 -6.52
C ALA A 108 -10.00 -22.19 -6.30
N GLY A 109 -9.45 -22.84 -7.34
CA GLY A 109 -8.14 -23.47 -7.27
C GLY A 109 -8.08 -24.83 -6.57
N ARG A 110 -9.24 -25.46 -6.29
CA ARG A 110 -9.34 -26.83 -5.77
C ARG A 110 -9.62 -27.82 -6.92
N PRO A 111 -8.60 -28.41 -7.56
CA PRO A 111 -8.80 -29.35 -8.67
C PRO A 111 -9.55 -30.62 -8.26
N GLU A 112 -9.59 -30.92 -6.96
CA GLU A 112 -10.33 -32.04 -6.38
C GLU A 112 -11.85 -31.80 -6.28
N ALA A 113 -12.34 -30.58 -6.55
CA ALA A 113 -13.77 -30.28 -6.49
C ALA A 113 -14.55 -31.07 -7.55
N VAL A 114 -15.59 -31.77 -7.12
CA VAL A 114 -16.43 -32.62 -7.98
C VAL A 114 -17.90 -32.21 -7.88
N PRO A 115 -18.74 -32.51 -8.88
CA PRO A 115 -20.18 -32.26 -8.79
C PRO A 115 -20.82 -32.96 -7.59
N VAL A 116 -21.82 -32.32 -6.97
CA VAL A 116 -22.55 -32.89 -5.82
C VAL A 116 -23.35 -34.15 -6.21
N GLY A 117 -23.97 -34.16 -7.39
CA GLY A 117 -24.87 -35.23 -7.82
C GLY A 117 -26.18 -35.23 -7.03
N ASP A 118 -26.67 -36.40 -6.63
CA ASP A 118 -27.93 -36.58 -5.89
C ASP A 118 -27.77 -36.47 -4.36
N GLU A 119 -26.57 -36.17 -3.87
CA GLU A 119 -26.31 -36.04 -2.43
C GLU A 119 -26.95 -34.75 -1.87
N GLN A 120 -27.65 -34.86 -0.75
CA GLN A 120 -28.17 -33.70 -0.02
C GLN A 120 -27.08 -33.17 0.92
N LEU A 121 -26.46 -32.06 0.51
CA LEU A 121 -25.47 -31.32 1.30
C LEU A 121 -26.01 -29.93 1.65
N ASP A 122 -25.61 -29.43 2.81
CA ASP A 122 -26.00 -28.08 3.21
C ASP A 122 -25.35 -27.04 2.29
N PRO A 123 -26.07 -25.97 1.91
CA PRO A 123 -25.50 -24.90 1.11
C PRO A 123 -24.38 -24.19 1.86
N CYS A 124 -23.29 -23.89 1.17
CA CYS A 124 -22.22 -23.07 1.72
C CYS A 124 -22.77 -21.66 2.06
N PRO A 125 -22.58 -21.15 3.29
CA PRO A 125 -23.09 -19.84 3.70
C PRO A 125 -22.39 -18.67 2.99
N VAL A 126 -21.20 -18.90 2.42
CA VAL A 126 -20.48 -17.89 1.61
C VAL A 126 -21.12 -17.75 0.22
N CYS A 127 -21.88 -18.74 -0.23
CA CYS A 127 -22.53 -18.75 -1.54
C CYS A 127 -23.95 -18.18 -1.53
N GLU A 128 -24.41 -17.59 -0.42
CA GLU A 128 -25.72 -16.94 -0.39
C GLU A 128 -25.76 -15.70 -1.30
N PRO A 129 -26.85 -15.47 -2.06
CA PRO A 129 -28.06 -16.30 -2.16
C PRO A 129 -27.88 -17.50 -3.10
N TRP A 130 -28.45 -18.65 -2.71
CA TRP A 130 -28.48 -19.83 -3.58
C TRP A 130 -29.58 -19.73 -4.65
N PRO A 131 -29.29 -20.16 -5.90
CA PRO A 131 -30.33 -20.31 -6.91
C PRO A 131 -31.37 -21.32 -6.40
N ARG A 132 -32.65 -20.95 -6.49
CA ARG A 132 -33.78 -21.80 -6.08
C ARG A 132 -34.08 -22.86 -7.13
#